data_AF-W0JX98-F1
#
_entry.id   AF-W0JX98-F1
#
_cell.length_a   1.000
_cell.length_b   1.000
_cell.length_c   1.000
_cell.angle_alpha   90.00
_cell.angle_beta   90.00
_cell.angle_gamma   90.00
#
_symmetry.space_group_name_H-M   'P 1'
#
loop_
_entity.id
_entity.type
_entity.pdbx_description
1 polymer ?
#
loop_
_entity_poly.entity_id
_entity_poly.type
_entity_poly.pdbx_seq_one_letter_code
_entity_poly.pdbx_strand_id
1 'polypeptide(L)' 'MNEQPFDGDRYKFHVLVESGESARRYGDRLREIFATGLTLERSDALTQLKEEVLTNGR' A
#
# COMPACT_ATOMS: atom_id res chain seq x y z
N MET A 1 -12.67 -9.33 -17.68
CA MET A 1 -13.12 -7.93 -17.86
C MET A 1 -12.11 -7.26 -18.77
N ASN A 2 -12.54 -6.77 -19.93
CA ASN A 2 -11.67 -6.16 -20.93
C ASN A 2 -11.36 -4.71 -20.53
N GLU A 3 -10.09 -4.41 -20.23
CA GLU A 3 -9.59 -3.06 -19.96
C GLU A 3 -9.42 -2.32 -21.28
N GLN A 4 -10.41 -1.52 -21.69
CA GLN A 4 -10.29 -0.62 -22.83
C GLN A 4 -9.62 0.70 -22.40
N PRO A 5 -8.61 1.20 -23.14
CA PRO A 5 -7.96 2.45 -22.81
C PRO A 5 -8.87 3.64 -23.12
N PHE A 6 -9.14 4.47 -22.11
CA PHE A 6 -9.68 5.82 -22.29
C PHE A 6 -8.49 6.79 -22.32
N ASP A 7 -8.32 7.48 -23.45
CA ASP A 7 -7.60 8.76 -23.61
C ASP A 7 -6.27 8.97 -22.85
N GLY A 8 -5.38 7.98 -22.92
CA GLY A 8 -3.97 8.14 -22.53
C GLY A 8 -3.65 8.03 -21.03
N ASP A 9 -4.62 8.20 -20.14
CA ASP A 9 -4.43 8.01 -18.70
C ASP A 9 -5.04 6.68 -18.24
N ARG A 10 -4.17 5.70 -17.97
CA ARG A 10 -4.58 4.44 -17.36
C ARG A 10 -5.10 4.72 -15.95
N TYR A 11 -6.40 4.55 -15.73
CA TYR A 11 -6.95 4.29 -14.41
C TYR A 11 -6.43 2.93 -13.93
N LYS A 12 -5.23 2.91 -13.35
CA LYS A 12 -4.76 1.74 -12.62
C LYS A 12 -5.40 1.78 -11.25
N PHE A 13 -6.01 0.68 -10.83
CA PHE A 13 -6.48 0.51 -9.46
C PHE A 13 -5.32 0.81 -8.50
N HIS A 14 -5.37 1.97 -7.85
CA HIS A 14 -4.44 2.31 -6.79
C HIS A 14 -4.93 1.64 -5.51
N VAL A 15 -4.01 1.08 -4.73
CA VAL A 15 -4.36 0.53 -3.41
C VAL A 15 -4.65 1.73 -2.51
N LEU A 16 -5.93 2.01 -2.28
CA LEU A 16 -6.34 3.03 -1.32
C LEU A 16 -6.40 2.39 0.06
N VAL A 17 -5.62 2.95 0.99
CA VAL A 17 -5.59 2.56 2.39
C VAL A 17 -5.98 3.79 3.19
N GLU A 18 -7.14 3.75 3.83
CA GLU A 18 -7.70 4.88 4.57
C GLU A 18 -7.48 4.72 6.09
N SER A 19 -7.00 3.56 6.52
CA SER A 19 -6.84 3.21 7.94
C SER A 19 -5.78 2.13 8.14
N GLY A 20 -5.24 2.03 9.37
CA GLY A 20 -4.35 0.92 9.74
C GLY A 20 -5.00 -0.46 9.61
N GLU A 21 -6.32 -0.57 9.76
CA GLU A 21 -7.04 -1.84 9.55
C GLU A 21 -7.08 -2.24 8.07
N SER A 22 -7.43 -1.31 7.17
CA SER A 22 -7.41 -1.56 5.72
C SER A 22 -5.99 -1.87 5.24
N ALA A 23 -4.97 -1.25 5.85
CA ALA A 23 -3.57 -1.51 5.52
C ALA A 23 -3.18 -2.99 5.74
N ARG A 24 -3.60 -3.57 6.86
CA ARG A 24 -3.35 -4.99 7.17
C ARG A 24 -4.01 -5.92 6.17
N ARG A 25 -5.24 -5.62 5.75
CA ARG A 25 -5.96 -6.40 4.73
C ARG A 25 -5.27 -6.38 3.36
N TYR A 26 -4.58 -5.28 3.04
CA TYR A 26 -3.79 -5.14 1.81
C TYR A 26 -2.29 -5.42 1.99
N GLY A 27 -1.87 -6.02 3.11
CA GLY A 27 -0.46 -6.17 3.49
C GLY A 27 0.44 -6.69 2.37
N ASP A 28 0.02 -7.75 1.67
CA ASP A 28 0.78 -8.33 0.56
C ASP A 28 1.04 -7.34 -0.58
N ARG A 29 0.07 -6.46 -0.89
CA ARG A 29 0.22 -5.39 -1.90
C ARG A 29 1.05 -4.22 -1.39
N LEU A 30 0.97 -3.92 -0.10
CA LEU A 30 1.72 -2.81 0.51
C LEU A 30 3.18 -3.15 0.75
N ARG A 31 3.53 -4.43 0.80
CA ARG A 31 4.89 -4.88 1.09
C ARG A 31 5.94 -4.26 0.18
N GLU A 32 5.68 -4.24 -1.13
CA GLU A 32 6.59 -3.61 -2.10
C GLU A 32 6.68 -2.08 -1.91
N ILE A 33 5.55 -1.43 -1.64
CA ILE A 33 5.48 0.01 -1.38
C ILE A 33 6.28 0.37 -0.12
N PHE A 34 6.17 -0.41 0.95
CA PHE A 34 6.94 -0.16 2.18
C PHE A 34 8.42 -0.48 2.08
N ALA A 35 8.80 -1.42 1.22
CA ALA A 35 10.18 -1.81 0.97
C ALA A 35 10.92 -0.79 0.06
N THR A 36 10.22 -0.24 -0.94
CA THR A 36 10.86 0.59 -1.98
C THR A 36 10.44 2.06 -1.95
N GLY A 37 9.32 2.37 -1.29
CA GLY A 37 8.75 3.71 -1.27
C GLY A 37 9.51 4.69 -0.38
N LEU A 38 9.49 5.96 -0.78
CA LEU A 38 10.01 7.07 0.01
C LEU A 38 9.03 7.43 1.12
N THR A 39 9.49 7.42 2.37
CA THR A 39 8.72 7.93 3.50
C THR A 39 8.81 9.45 3.54
N LEU A 40 7.67 10.12 3.30
CA LEU A 40 7.59 11.59 3.33
C LEU A 40 7.49 12.13 4.76
N GLU A 41 6.73 11.43 5.61
CA GLU A 41 6.52 11.78 7.00
C GLU A 41 6.56 10.51 7.85
N ARG A 42 7.27 10.58 8.98
CA ARG A 42 7.46 9.44 9.87
C ARG A 42 6.58 9.62 11.09
N SER A 43 5.82 8.58 11.41
CA SER A 43 5.10 8.45 12.67
C SER A 43 5.34 7.07 13.28
N ASP A 44 5.09 6.95 14.58
CA ASP A 44 5.18 5.67 15.29
C ASP A 44 4.16 4.67 14.72
N ALA A 45 2.96 5.14 14.40
CA ALA A 45 1.92 4.34 13.77
C ALA A 45 2.35 3.78 12.40
N LEU A 46 2.99 4.60 11.56
CA LEU A 46 3.52 4.14 10.28
C LEU A 46 4.67 3.14 10.46
N THR A 47 5.54 3.38 11.45
CA THR A 47 6.67 2.48 11.73
C THR A 47 6.18 1.10 12.16
N GLN A 48 5.25 1.05 13.11
CA GLN A 48 4.63 -0.19 13.57
C GLN A 48 3.93 -0.92 12.42
N LEU A 49 3.16 -0.20 11.60
CA LEU A 49 2.48 -0.80 10.45
C LEU A 49 3.45 -1.38 9.42
N LYS A 50 4.58 -0.70 9.16
CA LYS A 50 5.62 -1.22 8.27
C LYS A 50 6.23 -2.51 8.81
N GLU A 51 6.51 -2.57 10.11
CA GLU A 51 7.02 -3.78 10.75
C GLU A 51 6.03 -4.93 10.61
N GLU A 52 4.77 -4.74 11.01
CA GLU A 52 3.72 -5.74 10.91
C GLU A 52 3.58 -6.30 9.48
N VAL A 53 3.60 -5.43 8.45
CA VAL A 53 3.47 -5.85 7.05
C VAL A 53 4.73 -6.56 6.54
N LEU A 54 5.93 -6.13 6.95
CA LEU A 54 7.18 -6.71 6.47
C LEU A 54 7.54 -8.04 7.17
N THR A 55 7.07 -8.25 8.40
CA THR A 55 7.28 -9.50 9.16
C THR A 55 6.14 -10.52 9.00
N ASN A 56 5.09 -10.19 8.24
CA ASN A 56 3.84 -10.94 8.17
C ASN A 56 3.13 -11.08 9.54
N GLY A 57 3.19 -10.03 10.38
CA GLY A 57 2.54 -10.00 11.69
C GLY A 57 3.24 -10.85 12.77
N ARG A 58 4.54 -11.12 12.61
CA ARG A 58 5.41 -11.72 13.65
C ARG A 58 6.14 -10.65 14.44
#